data_AF-A0A6V7K3J4-F1
#
_entry.id   AF-A0A6V7K3J4-F1
#
_cell.length_a   1.000
_cell.length_b   1.000
_cell.length_c   1.000
_cell.angle_alpha   90.00
_cell.angle_beta   90.00
_cell.angle_gamma   90.00
#
_symmetry.space_group_name_H-M   'P 1'
#
loop_
_entity.id
_entity.type
_entity.pdbx_description
1 polymer ?
#
loop_
_entity_poly.entity_id
_entity_poly.type
_entity_poly.pdbx_seq_one_letter_code
_entity_poly.pdbx_strand_id
1 'polypeptide(L)'
;DWKRFFTSLEICNLNPDSLTEDELNAGKKRWEMSVFEGEWVRGVTAGGCRNFLETFWHNPQYIVTLEYPDEGDDKCTVIVALMQKNRRAQKRMGADCLTIGFAIYHLEYPDRLPRPLDVNFFKYNASVARSPSFINLREVSCRFKLPPGTYCIVPSTFDPNEEGEFLLRVFSENKNSMQENDDSVGIGEVDDR
;
A
#
# COMPACT_ATOMS: atom_id res chain seq x y z
N ASP A 1 5.46 -33.76 11.48
CA ASP A 1 4.65 -34.07 10.29
C ASP A 1 4.54 -32.87 9.35
N TRP A 2 3.93 -31.76 9.79
CA TRP A 2 3.77 -30.56 8.96
C TRP A 2 5.06 -30.03 8.30
N LYS A 3 6.10 -29.78 9.11
CA LYS A 3 7.43 -29.31 8.63
C LYS A 3 8.12 -30.26 7.63
N ARG A 4 7.64 -31.50 7.49
CA ARG A 4 8.21 -32.51 6.59
C ARG A 4 7.47 -32.56 5.25
N PHE A 5 6.21 -32.15 5.20
CA PHE A 5 5.33 -32.33 4.03
C PHE A 5 4.76 -31.02 3.46
N PHE A 6 4.80 -29.93 4.22
CA PHE A 6 4.26 -28.64 3.81
C PHE A 6 5.36 -27.57 3.79
N THR A 7 5.34 -26.74 2.76
CA THR A 7 6.30 -25.65 2.54
C THR A 7 5.68 -24.26 2.70
N SER A 8 4.34 -24.16 2.67
CA SER A 8 3.61 -22.89 2.78
C SER A 8 2.32 -23.07 3.59
N LEU A 9 1.92 -22.02 4.30
CA LEU A 9 0.68 -21.91 5.05
C LEU A 9 0.03 -20.57 4.70
N GLU A 10 -1.20 -20.61 4.19
CA GLU A 10 -2.01 -19.43 3.97
C GLU A 10 -3.14 -19.39 5.01
N ILE A 11 -3.22 -18.30 5.75
CA ILE A 11 -4.25 -18.08 6.77
C ILE A 11 -5.09 -16.88 6.33
N CYS A 12 -6.39 -17.09 6.14
CA CYS A 12 -7.34 -16.02 5.86
C CYS A 12 -8.02 -15.60 7.17
N ASN A 13 -7.66 -14.44 7.71
CA ASN A 13 -8.35 -13.90 8.88
C ASN A 13 -9.64 -13.17 8.44
N LEU A 14 -10.74 -13.41 9.15
CA LEU A 14 -12.00 -12.69 8.94
C LEU A 14 -11.96 -11.26 9.52
N ASN A 15 -11.00 -11.03 10.40
CA ASN A 15 -10.73 -9.80 11.14
C ASN A 15 -9.21 -9.55 11.12
N PRO A 16 -8.76 -8.30 11.03
CA PRO A 16 -7.33 -7.94 11.03
C PRO A 16 -6.56 -8.25 12.33
N ASP A 17 -7.17 -8.89 13.33
CA ASP A 17 -6.52 -9.36 14.55
C ASP A 17 -5.34 -10.30 14.25
N SER A 18 -4.26 -10.22 15.04
CA SER A 18 -3.16 -11.19 14.97
C SER A 18 -3.56 -12.52 15.56
N LEU A 19 -2.86 -13.57 15.12
CA LEU A 19 -2.90 -14.88 15.77
C LEU A 19 -1.75 -15.06 16.78
N THR A 20 -1.10 -13.98 17.20
CA THR A 20 -0.09 -14.03 18.27
C THR A 20 -0.76 -14.31 19.61
N GLU A 21 -0.13 -15.14 20.45
CA GLU A 21 -0.69 -15.54 21.76
C GLU A 21 -1.06 -14.33 22.62
N ASP A 22 -0.23 -13.27 22.61
CA ASP A 22 -0.50 -12.04 23.35
C ASP A 22 -1.77 -11.33 22.89
N GLU A 23 -2.03 -11.28 21.57
CA GLU A 23 -3.23 -10.64 21.02
C GLU A 23 -4.48 -11.51 21.17
N LEU A 24 -4.33 -12.84 21.10
CA LEU A 24 -5.42 -13.77 21.38
C LEU A 24 -5.90 -13.67 22.85
N ASN A 25 -4.98 -13.36 23.77
CA ASN A 25 -5.27 -13.18 25.19
C ASN A 25 -5.75 -11.76 25.55
N ALA A 26 -5.42 -10.75 24.75
CA ALA A 26 -5.80 -9.34 24.98
C ALA A 26 -7.25 -9.00 24.58
N GLY A 27 -7.99 -9.94 23.98
CA GLY A 27 -9.37 -9.75 23.53
C GLY A 27 -9.48 -9.16 22.12
N LYS A 28 -10.71 -9.06 21.60
CA LYS A 28 -10.97 -8.57 20.24
C LYS A 28 -10.69 -7.07 20.15
N LYS A 29 -9.83 -6.65 19.22
CA LYS A 29 -9.58 -5.24 18.94
C LYS A 29 -10.60 -4.71 17.93
N ARG A 30 -10.94 -3.42 18.05
CA ARG A 30 -11.71 -2.71 17.02
C ARG A 30 -10.72 -2.18 16.00
N TRP A 31 -11.05 -2.32 14.72
CA TRP A 31 -10.20 -1.86 13.63
C TRP A 31 -10.95 -0.86 12.77
N GLU A 32 -10.30 0.25 12.48
CA GLU A 32 -10.72 1.21 11.45
C GLU A 32 -10.21 0.71 10.11
N MET A 33 -11.08 0.65 9.09
CA MET A 33 -10.73 0.23 7.74
C MET A 33 -10.95 1.37 6.75
N SER A 34 -9.91 1.69 6.00
CA SER A 34 -9.96 2.58 4.85
C SER A 34 -9.72 1.80 3.57
N VAL A 35 -10.46 2.11 2.51
CA VAL A 35 -10.45 1.36 1.26
C VAL A 35 -10.37 2.32 0.08
N PHE A 36 -9.45 2.04 -0.85
CA PHE A 36 -9.29 2.77 -2.10
C PHE A 36 -9.25 1.80 -3.28
N GLU A 37 -9.93 2.17 -4.36
CA GLU A 37 -9.82 1.50 -5.65
C GLU A 37 -8.96 2.36 -6.56
N GLY A 38 -8.02 1.75 -7.26
CA GLY A 38 -7.14 2.44 -8.19
C GLY A 38 -6.72 1.56 -9.35
N GLU A 39 -5.94 2.12 -10.25
CA GLU A 39 -5.47 1.43 -11.44
C GLU A 39 -4.05 1.85 -11.85
N TRP A 40 -3.31 0.89 -12.40
CA TRP A 40 -2.09 1.11 -13.14
C TRP A 40 -2.43 1.14 -14.63
N VAL A 41 -2.28 2.30 -15.26
CA VAL A 41 -2.55 2.56 -16.67
C VAL A 41 -1.22 2.78 -17.38
N ARG A 42 -0.99 2.05 -18.47
CA ARG A 42 0.27 2.15 -19.23
C ARG A 42 0.51 3.58 -19.71
N GLY A 43 1.73 4.06 -19.52
CA GLY A 43 2.14 5.41 -19.92
C GLY A 43 1.56 6.55 -19.06
N VAL A 44 0.73 6.24 -18.05
CA VAL A 44 0.15 7.24 -17.14
C VAL A 44 0.55 6.90 -15.70
N THR A 45 -0.10 5.91 -15.08
CA THR A 45 0.09 5.56 -13.66
C THR A 45 0.87 4.26 -13.42
N ALA A 46 1.19 3.50 -14.47
CA ALA A 46 1.96 2.25 -14.37
C ALA A 46 3.47 2.51 -14.25
N GLY A 47 3.89 3.11 -13.13
CA GLY A 47 5.25 3.60 -12.92
C GLY A 47 6.30 2.54 -12.57
N GLY A 48 5.88 1.31 -12.22
CA GLY A 48 6.78 0.26 -11.73
C GLY A 48 7.30 0.54 -10.32
N CYS A 49 8.16 -0.32 -9.77
CA CYS A 49 8.65 -0.18 -8.40
C CYS A 49 9.79 0.85 -8.26
N ARG A 50 10.27 1.06 -7.03
CA ARG A 50 11.28 2.08 -6.68
C ARG A 50 12.62 1.94 -7.44
N ASN A 51 12.88 0.79 -8.07
CA ASN A 51 14.02 0.59 -8.97
C ASN A 51 13.96 1.48 -10.22
N PHE A 52 12.75 1.91 -10.61
CA PHE A 52 12.48 2.75 -11.77
C PHE A 52 12.13 4.18 -11.32
N LEU A 53 13.09 4.89 -10.72
CA LEU A 53 12.82 6.18 -10.05
C LEU A 53 12.18 7.23 -10.96
N GLU A 54 12.55 7.25 -12.24
CA GLU A 54 12.02 8.20 -13.23
C GLU A 54 10.52 8.04 -13.47
N THR A 55 9.98 6.84 -13.26
CA THR A 55 8.57 6.51 -13.48
C THR A 55 7.82 6.20 -12.19
N PHE A 56 8.49 5.81 -11.11
CA PHE A 56 7.90 5.38 -9.84
C PHE A 56 6.92 6.40 -9.24
N TRP A 57 7.24 7.68 -9.36
CA TRP A 57 6.44 8.76 -8.77
C TRP A 57 5.06 8.94 -9.45
N HIS A 58 4.87 8.41 -10.65
CA HIS A 58 3.57 8.41 -11.35
C HIS A 58 2.60 7.36 -10.82
N ASN A 59 3.05 6.38 -10.02
CA ASN A 59 2.11 5.44 -9.41
C ASN A 59 1.12 6.19 -8.51
N PRO A 60 -0.12 5.71 -8.36
CA PRO A 60 -1.09 6.33 -7.45
C PRO A 60 -0.53 6.45 -6.03
N GLN A 61 -0.85 7.54 -5.36
CA GLN A 61 -0.31 7.88 -4.04
C GLN A 61 -1.44 8.08 -3.04
N TYR A 62 -1.31 7.55 -1.84
CA TYR A 62 -2.34 7.63 -0.80
C TYR A 62 -1.75 8.12 0.51
N ILE A 63 -2.27 9.22 1.04
CA ILE A 63 -1.87 9.72 2.37
C ILE A 63 -2.68 8.99 3.45
N VAL A 64 -2.00 8.57 4.50
CA VAL A 64 -2.59 8.11 5.76
C VAL A 64 -2.01 8.88 6.93
N THR A 65 -2.86 9.43 7.78
CA THR A 65 -2.49 10.06 9.04
C THR A 65 -2.90 9.16 10.20
N LEU A 66 -1.93 8.84 11.05
CA LEU A 66 -2.06 8.05 12.28
C LEU A 66 -1.92 9.01 13.46
N GLU A 67 -3.01 9.32 14.14
CA GLU A 67 -3.03 10.35 15.19
C GLU A 67 -2.62 9.81 16.57
N TYR A 68 -3.05 8.59 16.91
CA TYR A 68 -2.93 8.04 18.26
C TYR A 68 -2.30 6.64 18.24
N PRO A 69 -1.29 6.38 19.08
CA PRO A 69 -0.70 5.06 19.24
C PRO A 69 -1.69 4.08 19.87
N ASP A 70 -1.44 2.78 19.70
CA ASP A 70 -2.28 1.73 20.26
C ASP A 70 -2.25 1.74 21.80
N GLU A 71 -3.28 1.19 22.44
CA GLU A 71 -3.34 1.11 23.90
C GLU A 71 -2.18 0.27 24.45
N GLY A 72 -1.34 0.89 25.29
CA GLY A 72 -0.16 0.24 25.87
C GLY A 72 1.08 0.17 24.96
N ASP A 73 1.07 0.86 23.83
CA ASP A 73 2.19 0.94 22.87
C ASP A 73 2.59 2.42 22.61
N ASP A 74 3.79 2.66 22.10
CA ASP A 74 4.25 3.97 21.61
C ASP A 74 4.00 4.17 20.11
N LYS A 75 3.49 3.14 19.43
CA LYS A 75 3.25 3.10 17.99
C LYS A 75 1.82 2.71 17.64
N CYS A 76 1.46 3.00 16.41
CA CYS A 76 0.22 2.62 15.77
C CYS A 76 0.41 1.31 15.01
N THR A 77 -0.48 0.34 15.19
CA THR A 77 -0.55 -0.84 14.31
C THR A 77 -1.24 -0.47 13.02
N VAL A 78 -0.59 -0.77 11.90
CA VAL A 78 -1.15 -0.58 10.56
C VAL A 78 -0.99 -1.84 9.75
N ILE A 79 -2.06 -2.30 9.11
CA ILE A 79 -2.01 -3.39 8.12
C ILE A 79 -2.34 -2.79 6.77
N VAL A 80 -1.43 -2.95 5.80
CA VAL A 80 -1.63 -2.53 4.43
C VAL A 80 -1.79 -3.77 3.57
N ALA A 81 -2.93 -3.88 2.88
CA ALA A 81 -3.26 -4.97 1.97
C ALA A 81 -3.55 -4.43 0.58
N LEU A 82 -2.77 -4.87 -0.40
CA LEU A 82 -2.90 -4.50 -1.81
C LEU A 82 -3.34 -5.73 -2.61
N MET A 83 -4.53 -5.66 -3.21
CA MET A 83 -5.11 -6.73 -4.03
C MET A 83 -5.23 -6.30 -5.48
N GLN A 84 -4.79 -7.13 -6.43
CA GLN A 84 -5.09 -6.93 -7.85
C GLN A 84 -6.48 -7.49 -8.21
N LYS A 85 -7.32 -6.66 -8.84
CA LYS A 85 -8.70 -6.98 -9.23
C LYS A 85 -8.74 -7.81 -10.52
N ASN A 86 -9.89 -8.42 -10.80
CA ASN A 86 -10.22 -9.13 -12.05
C ASN A 86 -9.29 -10.28 -12.51
N ARG A 87 -8.33 -10.71 -11.67
CA ARG A 87 -7.40 -11.81 -12.01
C ARG A 87 -8.05 -13.15 -12.29
N ARG A 88 -9.24 -13.44 -11.74
CA ARG A 88 -9.96 -14.69 -12.06
C ARG A 88 -10.40 -14.73 -13.53
N ALA A 89 -10.84 -13.60 -14.08
CA ALA A 89 -11.21 -13.50 -15.49
C ALA A 89 -9.97 -13.57 -16.39
N GLN A 90 -8.91 -12.86 -16.00
CA GLN A 90 -7.63 -12.83 -16.72
C GLN A 90 -6.90 -14.19 -16.73
N LYS A 91 -6.97 -14.95 -15.63
CA LYS A 91 -6.40 -16.31 -15.57
C LYS A 91 -7.05 -17.26 -16.59
N ARG A 92 -8.36 -17.10 -16.86
CA ARG A 92 -9.04 -17.87 -17.93
C ARG A 92 -8.55 -17.50 -19.34
N MET A 93 -7.95 -16.32 -19.48
CA MET A 93 -7.31 -15.85 -20.71
C MET A 93 -5.80 -16.11 -20.72
N GLY A 94 -5.27 -16.87 -19.74
CA GLY A 94 -3.85 -17.23 -19.67
C GLY A 94 -2.95 -16.15 -19.06
N ALA A 95 -3.50 -15.06 -18.52
CA ALA A 95 -2.71 -14.02 -17.87
C ALA A 95 -2.48 -14.36 -16.38
N ASP A 96 -1.21 -14.26 -15.97
CA ASP A 96 -0.79 -14.47 -14.59
C ASP A 96 -1.06 -13.24 -13.71
N CYS A 97 -0.87 -13.43 -12.41
CA CYS A 97 -0.83 -12.33 -11.45
C CYS A 97 0.39 -11.45 -11.72
N LEU A 98 0.22 -10.13 -11.71
CA LEU A 98 1.36 -9.22 -11.75
C LEU A 98 2.17 -9.37 -10.47
N THR A 99 3.44 -9.04 -10.57
CA THR A 99 4.31 -8.96 -9.41
C THR A 99 4.06 -7.62 -8.72
N ILE A 100 3.35 -7.61 -7.60
CA ILE A 100 2.87 -6.37 -6.93
C ILE A 100 3.51 -6.16 -5.56
N GLY A 101 3.53 -4.91 -5.12
CA GLY A 101 4.08 -4.48 -3.84
C GLY A 101 3.72 -3.03 -3.54
N PHE A 102 4.16 -2.53 -2.39
CA PHE A 102 3.97 -1.14 -2.01
C PHE A 102 5.13 -0.62 -1.16
N ALA A 103 5.30 0.70 -1.17
CA ALA A 103 6.24 1.40 -0.30
C ALA A 103 5.53 2.47 0.54
N ILE A 104 6.02 2.69 1.75
CA ILE A 104 5.48 3.65 2.71
C ILE A 104 6.58 4.66 3.05
N TYR A 105 6.28 5.95 2.93
CA TYR A 105 7.18 7.06 3.22
C TYR A 105 6.59 7.93 4.33
N HIS A 106 7.41 8.35 5.29
CA HIS A 106 6.99 9.32 6.31
C HIS A 106 7.06 10.74 5.76
N LEU A 107 6.05 11.56 6.04
CA LEU A 107 5.96 12.95 5.61
C LEU A 107 6.10 13.86 6.84
N GLU A 108 7.29 14.42 7.03
CA GLU A 108 7.58 15.28 8.19
C GLU A 108 6.80 16.62 8.13
N TYR A 109 6.68 17.19 6.92
CA TYR A 109 5.98 18.45 6.68
C TYR A 109 5.03 18.32 5.47
N PRO A 110 3.91 17.58 5.60
CA PRO A 110 3.03 17.25 4.47
C PRO A 110 2.45 18.48 3.75
N ASP A 111 2.25 19.59 4.46
CA ASP A 111 1.73 20.84 3.88
C ASP A 111 2.76 21.60 3.03
N ARG A 112 4.04 21.21 3.09
CA ARG A 112 5.13 21.82 2.29
C ARG A 112 5.55 20.97 1.10
N LEU A 113 4.92 19.82 0.91
CA LEU A 113 5.24 18.89 -0.15
C LEU A 113 4.31 19.11 -1.36
N PRO A 114 4.80 18.87 -2.58
CA PRO A 114 3.92 18.84 -3.75
C PRO A 114 2.89 17.71 -3.61
N ARG A 115 1.75 17.89 -4.25
CA ARG A 115 0.70 16.88 -4.38
C ARG A 115 0.42 16.76 -5.88
N PRO A 116 0.66 15.60 -6.52
CA PRO A 116 1.33 14.41 -5.98
C PRO A 116 2.81 14.66 -5.62
N LEU A 117 3.42 13.75 -4.85
CA LEU A 117 4.85 13.76 -4.57
C LEU A 117 5.63 13.52 -5.86
N ASP A 118 6.68 14.31 -6.11
CA ASP A 118 7.45 14.27 -7.34
C ASP A 118 8.67 13.33 -7.27
N VAL A 119 9.38 13.20 -8.38
CA VAL A 119 10.62 12.41 -8.47
C VAL A 119 11.68 12.84 -7.44
N ASN A 120 11.75 14.13 -7.10
CA ASN A 120 12.75 14.64 -6.16
C ASN A 120 12.46 14.13 -4.75
N PHE A 121 11.19 14.13 -4.32
CA PHE A 121 10.81 13.55 -3.04
C PHE A 121 11.32 12.10 -2.92
N PHE A 122 11.00 11.24 -3.88
CA PHE A 122 11.38 9.82 -3.80
C PHE A 122 12.88 9.59 -3.99
N LYS A 123 13.61 10.52 -4.62
CA LYS A 123 15.06 10.48 -4.77
C LYS A 123 15.78 10.68 -3.44
N TYR A 124 15.31 11.61 -2.62
CA TYR A 124 15.99 12.05 -1.39
C TYR A 124 15.40 11.47 -0.10
N ASN A 125 14.24 10.81 -0.15
CA ASN A 125 13.60 10.21 1.02
C ASN A 125 13.61 8.68 0.92
N ALA A 126 13.97 8.01 2.01
CA ALA A 126 13.91 6.56 2.12
C ALA A 126 12.52 6.11 2.59
N SER A 127 12.06 4.95 2.10
CA SER A 127 10.84 4.33 2.61
C SER A 127 11.04 3.89 4.06
N VAL A 128 10.09 4.21 4.94
CA VAL A 128 10.11 3.76 6.35
C VAL A 128 9.56 2.34 6.51
N ALA A 129 8.74 1.90 5.55
CA ALA A 129 8.22 0.54 5.47
C ALA A 129 7.91 0.18 4.01
N ARG A 130 7.80 -1.11 3.71
CA ARG A 130 7.44 -1.64 2.39
C ARG A 130 7.01 -3.09 2.50
N SER A 131 6.34 -3.60 1.47
CA SER A 131 6.19 -5.05 1.33
C SER A 131 7.58 -5.71 1.25
N PRO A 132 7.86 -6.81 2.00
CA PRO A 132 9.20 -7.43 2.05
C PRO A 132 9.74 -7.86 0.69
N SER A 133 8.84 -8.37 -0.16
CA SER A 133 9.08 -8.74 -1.53
C SER A 133 7.92 -8.28 -2.40
N PHE A 134 8.20 -7.99 -3.66
CA PHE A 134 7.17 -7.95 -4.69
C PHE A 134 6.81 -9.41 -5.02
N ILE A 135 5.52 -9.73 -5.00
CA ILE A 135 5.04 -11.11 -5.14
C ILE A 135 4.01 -11.22 -6.26
N ASN A 136 4.04 -12.33 -6.98
CA ASN A 136 3.08 -12.66 -8.04
C ASN A 136 1.84 -13.38 -7.50
N LEU A 137 1.29 -12.88 -6.39
CA LEU A 137 0.05 -13.37 -5.77
C LEU A 137 -1.06 -12.33 -5.94
N ARG A 138 -2.32 -12.77 -5.82
CA ARG A 138 -3.48 -11.87 -5.96
C ARG A 138 -3.47 -10.72 -4.94
N GLU A 139 -2.91 -10.96 -3.76
CA GLU A 139 -2.83 -9.97 -2.69
C GLU A 139 -1.49 -10.07 -1.97
N VAL A 140 -0.95 -8.90 -1.61
CA VAL A 140 0.15 -8.75 -0.65
C VAL A 140 -0.36 -7.96 0.55
N SER A 141 -0.18 -8.51 1.76
CA SER A 141 -0.59 -7.87 3.01
C SER A 141 0.55 -7.89 4.01
N CYS A 142 0.80 -6.76 4.65
CA CYS A 142 1.85 -6.64 5.67
C CYS A 142 1.36 -5.81 6.86
N ARG A 143 1.73 -6.24 8.07
CA ARG A 143 1.51 -5.50 9.30
C ARG A 143 2.77 -4.74 9.70
N PHE A 144 2.60 -3.49 10.11
CA PHE A 144 3.64 -2.58 10.56
C PHE A 144 3.27 -1.96 11.92
N LYS A 145 4.30 -1.53 12.65
CA LYS A 145 4.20 -0.66 13.82
C LYS A 145 4.89 0.65 13.47
N LEU A 146 4.12 1.72 13.26
CA LEU A 146 4.62 3.03 12.85
C LEU A 146 4.36 4.05 13.96
N PRO A 147 5.27 5.01 14.20
CA PRO A 147 4.95 6.13 15.08
C PRO A 147 3.69 6.89 14.62
N PRO A 148 3.04 7.66 15.50
CA PRO A 148 2.05 8.64 15.06
C PRO A 148 2.68 9.61 14.05
N GLY A 149 1.97 9.93 12.97
CA GLY A 149 2.50 10.72 11.87
C GLY A 149 1.69 10.59 10.59
N THR A 150 2.14 11.30 9.55
CA THR A 150 1.54 11.27 8.21
C THR A 150 2.45 10.50 7.27
N TYR A 151 1.87 9.61 6.47
CA TYR A 151 2.60 8.71 5.59
C TYR A 151 2.00 8.69 4.19
N CYS A 152 2.84 8.53 3.17
CA CYS A 152 2.43 8.26 1.80
C CYS A 152 2.64 6.78 1.48
N ILE A 153 1.58 6.09 1.04
CA ILE A 153 1.60 4.72 0.53
C ILE A 153 1.57 4.77 -0.99
N VAL A 154 2.53 4.13 -1.64
CA VAL A 154 2.63 4.02 -3.10
C VAL A 154 2.50 2.55 -3.50
N PRO A 155 1.31 2.08 -3.90
CA PRO A 155 1.14 0.76 -4.51
C PRO A 155 1.66 0.74 -5.95
N SER A 156 2.45 -0.27 -6.29
CA SER A 156 2.98 -0.42 -7.63
C SER A 156 3.06 -1.88 -8.08
N THR A 157 3.19 -2.07 -9.39
CA THR A 157 3.74 -3.28 -9.98
C THR A 157 5.27 -3.27 -9.85
N PHE A 158 5.93 -4.40 -10.11
CA PHE A 158 7.37 -4.50 -10.08
C PHE A 158 7.96 -3.77 -11.29
N ASP A 159 7.51 -4.12 -12.49
CA ASP A 159 7.93 -3.52 -13.74
C ASP A 159 6.99 -2.38 -14.16
N PRO A 160 7.50 -1.34 -14.84
CA PRO A 160 6.68 -0.27 -15.39
C PRO A 160 5.83 -0.76 -16.56
N ASN A 161 4.76 -0.02 -16.88
CA ASN A 161 3.84 -0.29 -17.99
C ASN A 161 3.02 -1.59 -17.89
N GLU A 162 3.00 -2.21 -16.70
CA GLU A 162 2.08 -3.30 -16.38
C GLU A 162 0.72 -2.73 -15.96
N GLU A 163 -0.34 -3.19 -16.62
CA GLU A 163 -1.69 -2.66 -16.42
C GLU A 163 -2.52 -3.51 -15.47
N GLY A 164 -3.29 -2.85 -14.61
CA GLY A 164 -4.22 -3.55 -13.75
C GLY A 164 -4.93 -2.65 -12.75
N GLU A 165 -6.15 -3.05 -12.42
CA GLU A 165 -6.91 -2.46 -11.32
C GLU A 165 -6.49 -3.09 -9.99
N PHE A 166 -6.53 -2.32 -8.92
CA PHE A 166 -6.24 -2.77 -7.57
C PHE A 166 -7.22 -2.24 -6.52
N LEU A 167 -7.19 -2.88 -5.36
CA LEU A 167 -7.87 -2.48 -4.14
C LEU A 167 -6.80 -2.35 -3.04
N LEU A 168 -6.63 -1.14 -2.52
CA LEU A 168 -5.79 -0.85 -1.38
C LEU A 168 -6.66 -0.78 -0.12
N ARG A 169 -6.35 -1.58 0.88
CA ARG A 169 -7.02 -1.59 2.18
C ARG A 169 -6.02 -1.31 3.28
N VAL A 170 -6.35 -0.39 4.17
CA VAL A 170 -5.54 -0.03 5.32
C VAL A 170 -6.36 -0.19 6.57
N PHE A 171 -5.81 -0.96 7.51
CA PHE A 171 -6.41 -1.21 8.81
C PHE A 171 -5.55 -0.60 9.90
N SER A 172 -6.16 0.08 10.87
CA SER A 172 -5.51 0.57 12.08
C SER A 172 -6.37 0.34 13.31
N GLU A 173 -5.77 0.20 14.49
CA GLU A 173 -6.54 -0.01 15.74
C GLU A 173 -7.26 1.28 16.17
N ASN A 174 -6.63 2.43 15.96
CA ASN A 174 -7.24 3.74 16.13
C ASN A 174 -7.74 4.31 14.81
N LYS A 175 -8.52 5.39 14.89
CA LYS A 175 -9.00 6.13 13.71
C LYS A 175 -7.81 6.57 12.86
N ASN A 176 -7.88 6.31 11.56
CA ASN A 176 -6.97 6.89 10.57
C ASN A 176 -7.74 7.88 9.69
N SER A 177 -7.03 8.87 9.16
CA SER A 177 -7.53 9.73 8.08
C SER A 177 -6.77 9.39 6.82
N MET A 178 -7.47 8.95 5.78
CA MET A 178 -6.86 8.64 4.48
C MET A 178 -7.47 9.43 3.35
N GLN A 179 -6.64 9.77 2.38
CA GLN A 179 -7.02 10.46 1.15
C GLN A 179 -6.07 10.10 0.02
N GLU A 180 -6.53 10.24 -1.21
CA GLU A 180 -5.67 10.20 -2.38
C GLU A 180 -4.77 11.45 -2.42
N ASN A 181 -3.51 11.26 -2.83
CA ASN A 181 -2.52 12.32 -2.97
C ASN A 181 -2.33 12.65 -4.44
N ASP A 182 -3.35 13.27 -5.03
CA ASP A 182 -3.37 13.66 -6.44
C ASP A 182 -3.68 15.15 -6.60
N ASP A 183 -3.44 15.67 -7.80
CA ASP A 183 -3.75 17.03 -8.17
C ASP A 183 -5.26 17.30 -8.12
N SER A 184 -5.64 18.51 -7.71
CA SER A 184 -7.03 18.92 -7.78
C SER A 184 -7.46 19.10 -9.24
N VAL A 185 -8.58 18.48 -9.62
CA VAL A 185 -9.16 18.67 -10.96
C VAL A 185 -9.45 20.16 -11.19
N GLY A 186 -8.81 20.73 -12.21
CA GLY A 186 -8.93 22.13 -12.59
C GLY A 186 -8.69 22.33 -14.09
N ILE A 187 -8.99 23.53 -14.59
CA ILE A 187 -8.69 23.91 -15.98
C ILE A 187 -7.26 24.45 -16.01
N GLY A 188 -6.33 23.66 -16.55
CA GLY A 188 -4.97 24.08 -16.85
C GLY A 188 -4.84 24.61 -18.29
N GLU A 189 -3.75 25.30 -18.57
CA GLU A 189 -3.35 25.57 -19.96
C GLU A 189 -3.03 24.24 -20.66
N VAL A 190 -3.43 24.11 -21.93
CA VAL A 190 -3.13 22.92 -22.73
C VAL A 190 -1.61 22.83 -22.87
N ASP A 191 -1.02 21.71 -22.45
CA ASP A 191 0.39 21.42 -22.68
C ASP A 191 0.59 21.14 -24.18
N ASP A 192 1.22 22.08 -24.89
CA ASP A 192 1.47 22.02 -26.34
C ASP A 192 2.58 21.01 -26.74
N ARG A 193 2.92 20.05 -25.87
CA ARG A 193 3.98 19.05 -26.11
C ARG A 193 3.48 17.79 -26.81
#